data_AF-A0A645ELQ1-F1
#
_entry.id   AF-A0A645ELQ1-F1
#
_cell.length_a   1.000
_cell.length_b   1.000
_cell.length_c   1.000
_cell.angle_alpha   90.00
_cell.angle_beta   90.00
_cell.angle_gamma   90.00
#
_symmetry.space_group_name_H-M   'P 1'
#
loop_
_entity.id
_entity.type
_entity.pdbx_description
1 polymer ?
#
loop_
_entity_poly.entity_id
_entity_poly.type
_entity_poly.pdbx_seq_one_letter_code
_entity_poly.pdbx_strand_id
1 'polypeptide(L)' 'MTETFTGNEEIKNAIPMKRFGQAEDVAKLVLFLSSDASDYITGEIIRIDGGMAM' A
#
# COMPACT_ATOMS: atom_id res chain seq x y z
N MET A 1 -6.94 1.27 15.71
CA MET A 1 -7.67 2.10 14.73
C MET A 1 -8.05 1.37 13.43
N THR A 2 -7.47 0.21 13.10
CA THR A 2 -7.86 -0.61 11.93
C THR A 2 -8.74 -1.82 12.25
N GLU A 3 -8.92 -2.14 13.54
CA GLU A 3 -9.66 -3.33 13.99
C GLU A 3 -11.15 -3.32 13.60
N THR A 4 -11.72 -2.17 13.26
CA THR A 4 -13.14 -2.03 12.91
C THR A 4 -13.47 -2.37 11.44
N PHE A 5 -12.48 -2.53 10.55
CA PHE A 5 -12.70 -2.73 9.10
C PHE A 5 -12.57 -4.17 8.62
N THR A 6 -12.15 -5.10 9.48
CA THR A 6 -11.83 -6.49 9.16
C THR A 6 -13.01 -7.33 8.65
N GLY A 7 -14.25 -6.81 8.71
CA GLY A 7 -15.46 -7.48 8.22
C GLY A 7 -16.17 -6.78 7.05
N ASN A 8 -15.62 -5.68 6.50
CA ASN A 8 -16.28 -4.97 5.40
C ASN A 8 -15.84 -5.52 4.03
N GLU A 9 -16.51 -6.60 3.60
CA GLU A 9 -16.26 -7.25 2.30
C GLU A 9 -16.54 -6.32 1.11
N GLU A 10 -17.42 -5.31 1.25
CA GLU A 10 -17.67 -4.34 0.17
C GLU A 10 -16.41 -3.51 -0.14
N ILE A 11 -15.73 -3.03 0.91
CA ILE A 11 -14.47 -2.28 0.76
C ILE A 11 -13.38 -3.18 0.18
N LYS A 12 -13.23 -4.40 0.70
CA LYS A 12 -12.26 -5.37 0.18
C LYS A 12 -12.52 -5.69 -1.30
N ASN A 13 -13.78 -5.76 -1.72
CA ASN A 13 -14.15 -5.97 -3.11
C ASN A 13 -13.92 -4.73 -3.99
N ALA A 14 -13.93 -3.52 -3.44
CA ALA A 14 -13.57 -2.31 -4.16
C ALA A 14 -12.05 -2.23 -4.45
N ILE A 15 -11.21 -2.83 -3.61
CA ILE A 15 -9.76 -2.91 -3.85
C ILE A 15 -9.47 -3.88 -5.01
N PRO A 16 -8.77 -3.47 -6.08
CA PRO A 16 -8.43 -4.38 -7.18
C PRO A 16 -7.67 -5.64 -6.75
N MET A 17 -6.76 -5.53 -5.79
CA MET A 17 -6.01 -6.67 -5.22
C MET A 17 -6.83 -7.56 -4.27
N LYS A 18 -8.10 -7.23 -3.98
CA LYS A 18 -9.04 -8.02 -3.15
C LYS A 18 -8.55 -8.36 -1.74
N ARG A 19 -7.67 -7.51 -1.18
CA ARG A 19 -7.18 -7.63 0.19
C ARG A 19 -6.88 -6.26 0.78
N PHE A 20 -6.96 -6.18 2.11
CA PHE A 20 -6.42 -5.05 2.82
C PHE A 20 -4.88 -5.06 2.78
N GLY A 21 -4.30 -3.86 2.72
CA GLY A 21 -2.87 -3.68 2.93
C GLY A 21 -2.47 -4.08 4.34
N GLN A 22 -1.25 -4.58 4.48
CA GLN A 22 -0.62 -4.87 5.76
C GLN A 22 0.56 -3.92 5.97
N ALA A 23 1.05 -3.81 7.21
CA ALA A 23 2.20 -2.96 7.52
C ALA A 23 3.43 -3.33 6.68
N GLU A 24 3.59 -4.62 6.35
CA GLU A 24 4.67 -5.15 5.54
C GLU A 24 4.64 -4.66 4.09
N ASP A 25 3.46 -4.31 3.54
CA ASP A 25 3.37 -3.73 2.20
C ASP A 25 4.03 -2.34 2.15
N VAL A 26 3.87 -1.55 3.21
CA VAL A 26 4.52 -0.25 3.37
C VAL A 26 6.02 -0.44 3.62
N ALA A 27 6.39 -1.33 4.53
CA ALA A 27 7.78 -1.59 4.89
C ALA A 27 8.64 -2.02 3.69
N LYS A 28 8.08 -2.82 2.77
CA LYS A 28 8.78 -3.22 1.55
C LYS A 28 9.09 -2.05 0.62
N LEU A 29 8.15 -1.10 0.46
CA LEU A 29 8.44 0.10 -0.34
C LEU A 29 9.51 0.95 0.34
N VAL A 30 9.42 1.15 1.65
CA VAL A 30 10.42 1.91 2.41
C VAL A 30 11.81 1.27 2.27
N LEU A 31 11.91 -0.06 2.35
CA LEU A 31 13.16 -0.78 2.14
C LEU A 31 13.73 -0.54 0.74
N PHE A 32 12.90 -0.58 -0.30
CA PHE A 32 13.32 -0.26 -1.66
C PHE A 32 13.82 1.18 -1.77
N LEU A 33 13.01 2.15 -1.30
CA LEU A 33 13.33 3.58 -1.35
C LEU A 33 14.56 3.99 -0.53
N SER A 34 14.92 3.18 0.46
CA SER A 34 16.11 3.39 1.29
C SER A 34 17.37 2.72 0.72
N SER A 35 17.24 1.99 -0.39
CA SER A 35 18.35 1.28 -1.03
C SER A 35 18.93 2.07 -2.21
N ASP A 36 20.12 1.69 -2.66
CA ASP A 36 20.77 2.29 -3.84
C ASP A 36 19.97 2.04 -5.13
N ALA A 37 19.03 1.09 -5.14
CA ALA A 37 18.20 0.78 -6.30
C ALA A 37 17.21 1.90 -6.67
N SER A 38 17.03 2.90 -5.79
CA SER A 38 16.13 4.03 -5.99
C SER A 38 16.84 5.38 -5.89
N ASP A 39 18.16 5.43 -6.11
CA ASP A 39 18.99 6.64 -5.92
C ASP A 39 18.59 7.86 -6.76
N TYR A 40 17.82 7.65 -7.83
CA TYR A 40 17.31 8.70 -8.71
C TYR A 40 15.81 8.97 -8.57
N ILE A 41 15.14 8.37 -7.57
CA ILE A 41 13.71 8.59 -7.29
C ILE A 41 13.58 9.62 -6.17
N THR A 42 13.06 10.80 -6.51
CA THR A 42 12.81 11.87 -5.52
C THR A 42 11.64 12.75 -5.96
N GLY A 43 10.95 13.37 -4.99
CA GLY A 43 9.81 14.27 -5.25
C GLY A 43 8.49 13.57 -5.59
N GLU A 44 8.45 12.24 -5.54
CA GLU A 44 7.30 11.43 -5.95
C GLU A 44 6.38 11.03 -4.78
N ILE A 45 5.09 10.88 -5.08
CA ILE A 45 4.08 10.33 -4.16
C ILE A 45 3.70 8.93 -4.64
N ILE A 46 4.15 7.91 -3.92
CA ILE A 46 3.89 6.51 -4.26
C ILE A 46 2.74 5.98 -3.39
N ARG A 47 1.65 5.56 -4.03
CA ARG A 47 0.49 4.97 -3.34
C ARG A 47 0.72 3.50 -3.04
N ILE A 48 0.27 3.07 -1.85
CA ILE A 48 0.30 1.67 -1.39
C ILE A 48 -1.11 1.30 -0.92
N ASP A 49 -2.04 1.17 -1.86
CA ASP A 49 -3.48 1.03 -1.59
C ASP A 49 -4.14 -0.16 -2.29
N GLY A 50 -3.33 -1.03 -2.93
CA GLY A 50 -3.83 -2.15 -3.70
C GLY A 50 -4.60 -1.75 -4.97
N GLY A 51 -4.42 -0.53 -5.46
CA GLY A 51 -5.07 0.04 -6.65
C GLY A 51 -6.40 0.72 -6.37
N MET A 52 -6.65 1.12 -5.12
CA MET A 52 -7.95 1.68 -4.71
C MET A 52 -8.18 3.09 -5.27
N ALA A 53 -7.15 3.92 -5.38
CA ALA A 53 -7.23 5.22 -6.04
C ALA A 53 -6.86 5.10 -7.53
N MET A 54 -7.71 5.67 -8.40
CA MET A 54 -7.37 6.02 -9.79
C MET A 54 -6.87 7.47 -9.85
#